data_AF-A0A395YKT0-F1
#
_entry.id   AF-A0A395YKT0-F1
#
_cell.length_a   1.000
_cell.length_b   1.000
_cell.length_c   1.000
_cell.angle_alpha   90.00
_cell.angle_beta   90.00
_cell.angle_gamma   90.00
#
_symmetry.space_group_name_H-M   'P 1'
#
loop_
_entity.id
_entity.type
_entity.pdbx_description
1 polymer ?
#
loop_
_entity_poly.entity_id
_entity_poly.type
_entity_poly.pdbx_seq_one_letter_code
_entity_poly.pdbx_strand_id
1 'polypeptide(L)'
;MEPGVKSGLKDILSELRQELRVDYRLQVNGESYLAAKLIFPQFYEEAVENTPARIISSRTHGSGHFYRYSFDGKEIKFRDYDSQFHNMVLLDRETLCAEMALNRMRYPYGLSREHQEQYQEYINEHNVTAAGLALKAHDMELLKWVLSCADFSREDLERSVEAADRCGNTEGLSFLMDYRHEHFKPRRKTFEL
;
A
#
# COMPACT_ATOMS: atom_id res chain seq x y z
N MET A 1 4.69 5.15 21.08
CA MET A 1 3.75 4.71 22.12
C MET A 1 4.49 3.81 23.07
N GLU A 2 4.35 4.08 24.36
CA GLU A 2 4.83 3.20 25.43
C GLU A 2 3.76 2.14 25.73
N PRO A 3 4.15 0.91 26.14
CA PRO A 3 3.20 -0.09 26.60
C PRO A 3 2.32 0.47 27.73
N GLY A 4 1.01 0.54 27.51
CA GLY A 4 0.03 1.02 28.50
C GLY A 4 -0.49 2.47 28.31
N VAL A 5 0.10 3.26 27.41
CA VAL A 5 -0.43 4.61 27.08
C VAL A 5 -1.53 4.49 26.03
N LYS A 6 -2.75 4.93 26.38
CA LYS A 6 -3.93 4.85 25.50
C LYS A 6 -3.83 5.88 24.36
N SER A 7 -3.78 5.41 23.12
CA SER A 7 -3.80 6.25 21.92
C SER A 7 -5.16 6.90 21.68
N GLY A 8 -5.19 8.19 21.31
CA GLY A 8 -6.39 8.87 20.81
C GLY A 8 -6.77 8.48 19.38
N LEU A 9 -6.00 7.61 18.72
CA LEU A 9 -6.20 7.22 17.32
C LEU A 9 -7.62 6.70 17.07
N LYS A 10 -8.14 5.80 17.91
CA LYS A 10 -9.48 5.26 17.72
C LYS A 10 -10.57 6.34 17.77
N ASP A 11 -10.44 7.30 18.68
CA ASP A 11 -11.39 8.39 18.82
C ASP A 11 -11.37 9.32 17.60
N ILE A 12 -10.18 9.54 17.00
CA ILE A 12 -10.06 10.29 15.74
C ILE A 12 -10.71 9.51 14.59
N LEU A 13 -10.46 8.20 14.52
CA LEU A 13 -10.97 7.34 13.46
C LEU A 13 -12.49 7.13 13.50
N SER A 14 -13.13 7.28 14.67
CA SER A 14 -14.59 7.21 14.78
C SER A 14 -15.29 8.44 14.19
N GLU A 15 -14.63 9.59 14.20
CA GLU A 15 -15.17 10.85 13.66
C GLU A 15 -14.83 11.01 12.17
N LEU A 16 -13.67 10.51 11.74
CA LEU A 16 -13.17 10.70 10.38
C LEU A 16 -13.42 9.48 9.51
N ARG A 17 -14.16 9.69 8.41
CA ARG A 17 -14.45 8.67 7.40
C ARG A 17 -13.56 8.78 6.15
N GLN A 18 -12.72 9.81 6.04
CA GLN A 18 -11.80 10.00 4.91
C GLN A 18 -10.65 8.97 4.91
N GLU A 19 -9.91 8.92 3.81
CA GLU A 19 -8.62 8.22 3.70
C GLU A 19 -7.59 8.89 4.61
N LEU A 20 -6.98 8.14 5.52
CA LEU A 20 -5.99 8.65 6.49
C LEU A 20 -4.70 7.83 6.43
N ARG A 21 -3.56 8.51 6.39
CA ARG A 21 -2.22 7.90 6.51
C ARG A 21 -1.68 8.16 7.91
N VAL A 22 -1.28 7.10 8.62
CA VAL A 22 -0.89 7.16 10.04
C VAL A 22 0.49 6.56 10.21
N ASP A 23 1.43 7.38 10.69
CA ASP A 23 2.73 6.92 11.16
C ASP A 23 2.62 6.41 12.61
N TYR A 24 2.68 5.09 12.79
CA TYR A 24 2.66 4.45 14.08
C TYR A 24 4.09 4.39 14.64
N ARG A 25 4.37 5.24 15.65
CA ARG A 25 5.68 5.33 16.29
C ARG A 25 5.70 4.65 17.65
N LEU A 26 6.76 3.91 17.95
CA LEU A 26 7.05 3.32 19.26
C LEU A 26 8.13 4.12 20.00
N GLN A 27 8.07 4.11 21.33
CA GLN A 27 9.14 4.68 22.17
C GLN A 27 9.97 3.51 22.71
N VAL A 28 11.26 3.50 22.40
CA VAL A 28 12.20 2.47 22.86
C VAL A 28 13.43 3.18 23.41
N ASN A 29 13.74 2.97 24.69
CA ASN A 29 14.86 3.61 25.37
C ASN A 29 14.90 5.16 25.26
N GLY A 30 13.74 5.81 25.21
CA GLY A 30 13.63 7.27 25.06
C GLY A 30 13.72 7.78 23.62
N GLU A 31 13.90 6.89 22.64
CA GLU A 31 13.91 7.24 21.22
C GLU A 31 12.62 6.84 20.52
N SER A 32 12.15 7.70 19.61
CA SER A 32 10.96 7.46 18.81
C SER A 32 11.30 6.75 17.51
N TYR A 33 10.83 5.51 17.34
CA TYR A 33 11.02 4.70 16.14
C TYR A 33 9.72 4.59 15.32
N LEU A 34 9.80 4.75 14.00
CA LEU A 34 8.67 4.52 13.09
C LEU A 34 8.47 3.02 12.87
N ALA A 35 7.45 2.46 13.52
CA ALA A 35 7.26 1.02 13.58
C ALA A 35 6.30 0.49 12.51
N ALA A 36 5.25 1.24 12.18
CA ALA A 36 4.35 0.93 11.07
C ALA A 36 3.89 2.20 10.35
N LYS A 37 3.63 2.08 9.05
CA LYS A 37 2.86 3.04 8.27
C LYS A 37 1.52 2.41 7.93
N LEU A 38 0.44 3.02 8.38
CA LEU A 38 -0.92 2.51 8.26
C LEU A 38 -1.74 3.42 7.34
N ILE A 39 -2.71 2.83 6.66
CA ILE A 39 -3.68 3.52 5.82
C ILE A 39 -5.07 3.10 6.29
N PHE A 40 -5.90 4.04 6.69
CA PHE A 40 -7.32 3.79 6.93
C PHE A 40 -8.07 4.30 5.70
N PRO A 41 -8.57 3.41 4.81
CA PRO A 41 -9.26 3.83 3.59
C PRO A 41 -10.50 4.66 3.90
N GLN A 42 -10.99 5.36 2.89
CA GLN A 42 -12.27 6.06 3.00
C GLN A 42 -13.42 5.04 3.07
N PHE A 43 -14.50 5.42 3.74
CA PHE A 43 -15.80 4.76 3.58
C PHE A 43 -16.94 5.76 3.74
N TYR A 44 -18.11 5.46 3.21
CA TYR A 44 -19.32 6.24 3.46
C TYR A 44 -20.57 5.35 3.40
N GLU A 45 -21.65 5.86 3.98
CA GLU A 45 -22.93 5.17 4.07
C GLU A 45 -23.95 5.95 3.26
N GLU A 46 -24.71 5.23 2.45
CA GLU A 46 -25.77 5.76 1.62
C GLU A 46 -27.10 5.16 2.08
N ALA A 47 -28.07 6.02 2.39
CA ALA A 47 -29.44 5.58 2.67
C ALA A 47 -30.16 5.28 1.35
N VAL A 48 -30.57 4.03 1.17
CA VAL A 48 -31.30 3.55 0.00
C VAL A 48 -32.74 3.27 0.41
N GLU A 49 -33.68 3.97 -0.21
CA GLU A 49 -35.11 3.77 0.02
C GLU A 49 -35.70 2.79 -1.00
N ASN A 50 -36.32 1.73 -0.52
CA ASN A 50 -37.17 0.86 -1.31
C ASN A 50 -38.62 1.36 -1.19
N THR A 51 -38.97 2.33 -2.04
CA THR A 51 -40.26 3.04 -2.00
C THR A 51 -41.49 2.10 -2.04
N PRO A 52 -41.55 1.04 -2.87
CA PRO A 52 -42.66 0.08 -2.84
C PRO A 52 -42.81 -0.65 -1.50
N ALA A 53 -41.70 -0.99 -0.86
CA ALA A 53 -41.69 -1.72 0.41
C ALA A 53 -41.75 -0.80 1.66
N ARG A 54 -41.57 0.52 1.48
CA ARG A 54 -41.41 1.51 2.58
C ARG A 54 -40.28 1.14 3.55
N ILE A 55 -39.19 0.59 3.02
CA ILE A 55 -38.00 0.18 3.79
C ILE A 55 -36.84 1.12 3.42
N ILE A 56 -36.11 1.60 4.42
CA ILE A 56 -34.84 2.30 4.24
C ILE A 56 -33.72 1.36 4.70
N SER A 57 -32.75 1.11 3.82
CA SER A 57 -31.54 0.36 4.15
C SER A 57 -30.30 1.24 4.01
N SER A 58 -29.27 0.99 4.82
CA SER A 58 -27.96 1.63 4.65
C SER A 58 -27.07 0.73 3.80
N ARG A 59 -26.44 1.30 2.78
CA ARG A 59 -25.38 0.64 2.00
C ARG A 59 -24.04 1.31 2.29
N THR A 60 -23.06 0.52 2.69
CA THR A 60 -21.70 0.98 2.96
C THR A 60 -20.83 0.82 1.71
N HIS A 61 -20.06 1.86 1.39
CA HIS A 61 -19.11 1.89 0.28
C HIS A 61 -17.69 2.10 0.82
N GLY A 62 -16.70 1.47 0.18
CA GLY A 62 -15.28 1.52 0.57
C GLY A 62 -14.91 0.57 1.72
N SER A 63 -13.65 0.13 1.75
CA SER A 63 -13.18 -0.83 2.77
C SER A 63 -12.87 -0.20 4.14
N GLY A 64 -12.90 1.14 4.24
CA GLY A 64 -12.45 1.88 5.42
C GLY A 64 -13.09 1.50 6.75
N HIS A 65 -14.31 0.96 6.71
CA HIS A 65 -15.03 0.50 7.90
C HIS A 65 -14.37 -0.74 8.52
N PHE A 66 -13.90 -1.70 7.71
CA PHE A 66 -13.25 -2.92 8.19
C PHE A 66 -12.02 -2.59 9.06
N TYR A 67 -11.16 -1.69 8.59
CA TYR A 67 -9.95 -1.27 9.31
C TYR A 67 -10.23 -0.50 10.60
N ARG A 68 -11.35 0.23 10.66
CA ARG A 68 -11.76 0.95 11.87
C ARG A 68 -12.31 0.03 12.96
N TYR A 69 -12.65 -1.21 12.61
CA TYR A 69 -13.08 -2.24 13.55
C TYR A 69 -11.92 -3.08 14.09
N SER A 70 -10.70 -2.90 13.61
CA SER A 70 -9.50 -3.64 14.04
C SER A 70 -8.89 -3.13 15.37
N PHE A 71 -9.73 -2.83 16.37
CA PHE A 71 -9.31 -2.29 17.66
C PHE A 71 -9.98 -3.01 18.84
N ASP A 72 -9.18 -3.32 19.86
CA ASP A 72 -9.67 -3.70 21.19
C ASP A 72 -9.47 -2.53 22.16
N GLY A 73 -10.55 -2.01 22.73
CA GLY A 73 -10.49 -0.76 23.47
C GLY A 73 -9.91 0.35 22.58
N LYS A 74 -8.71 0.88 22.90
CA LYS A 74 -7.98 1.90 22.13
C LYS A 74 -6.69 1.35 21.47
N GLU A 75 -6.48 0.04 21.53
CA GLU A 75 -5.32 -0.63 20.97
C GLU A 75 -5.64 -1.21 19.60
N ILE A 76 -4.81 -0.91 18.61
CA ILE A 76 -4.92 -1.52 17.27
C ILE A 76 -4.50 -2.99 17.32
N LYS A 77 -5.30 -3.86 16.74
CA LYS A 77 -4.98 -5.28 16.55
C LYS A 77 -4.44 -5.47 15.14
N PHE A 78 -3.12 -5.47 15.00
CA PHE A 78 -2.44 -5.59 13.70
C PHE A 78 -2.87 -6.82 12.91
N ARG A 79 -3.08 -7.97 13.58
CA ARG A 79 -3.58 -9.17 12.91
C ARG A 79 -4.98 -8.96 12.30
N ASP A 80 -5.88 -8.29 13.00
CA ASP A 80 -7.23 -8.01 12.51
C ASP A 80 -7.24 -6.88 11.48
N TYR A 81 -6.24 -6.01 11.51
CA TYR A 81 -6.03 -4.94 10.55
C TYR A 81 -5.51 -5.51 9.22
N ASP A 82 -4.43 -6.30 9.28
CA ASP A 82 -3.77 -6.86 8.10
C ASP A 82 -4.70 -7.88 7.39
N SER A 83 -5.58 -8.56 8.14
CA SER A 83 -6.57 -9.48 7.55
C SER A 83 -7.64 -8.79 6.70
N GLN A 84 -7.80 -7.46 6.79
CA GLN A 84 -8.75 -6.72 5.95
C GLN A 84 -8.20 -6.39 4.56
N PHE A 85 -6.95 -6.76 4.26
CA PHE A 85 -6.33 -6.42 2.99
C PHE A 85 -7.11 -6.97 1.80
N HIS A 86 -7.69 -8.17 1.89
CA HIS A 86 -8.53 -8.72 0.84
C HIS A 86 -9.77 -7.84 0.55
N ASN A 87 -10.39 -7.24 1.59
CA ASN A 87 -11.53 -6.34 1.43
C ASN A 87 -11.12 -5.04 0.73
N MET A 88 -9.91 -4.56 1.02
CA MET A 88 -9.36 -3.37 0.36
C MET A 88 -9.10 -3.61 -1.12
N VAL A 89 -8.51 -4.75 -1.48
CA VAL A 89 -8.28 -5.12 -2.89
C VAL A 89 -9.59 -5.19 -3.68
N LEU A 90 -10.69 -5.61 -3.04
CA LEU A 90 -12.00 -5.70 -3.70
C LEU A 90 -12.73 -4.35 -3.85
N LEU A 91 -12.52 -3.42 -2.91
CA LEU A 91 -13.37 -2.23 -2.78
C LEU A 91 -12.64 -0.90 -3.08
N ASP A 92 -11.31 -0.89 -3.07
CA ASP A 92 -10.51 0.31 -3.23
C ASP A 92 -9.61 0.25 -4.48
N ARG A 93 -9.07 1.42 -4.85
CA ARG A 93 -8.19 1.58 -6.01
C ARG A 93 -6.85 0.88 -5.81
N GLU A 94 -6.35 0.24 -6.87
CA GLU A 94 -5.06 -0.49 -6.89
C GLU A 94 -3.89 0.33 -6.32
N THR A 95 -3.81 1.63 -6.66
CA THR A 95 -2.74 2.51 -6.13
C THR A 95 -2.72 2.60 -4.61
N LEU A 96 -3.88 2.54 -3.94
CA LEU A 96 -3.96 2.61 -2.49
C LEU A 96 -3.59 1.27 -1.86
N CYS A 97 -4.00 0.16 -2.49
CA CYS A 97 -3.64 -1.20 -2.08
C CYS A 97 -2.13 -1.42 -2.20
N ALA A 98 -1.53 -0.99 -3.31
CA ALA A 98 -0.07 -1.05 -3.50
C ALA A 98 0.64 -0.19 -2.45
N GLU A 99 0.16 1.03 -2.16
CA GLU A 99 0.73 1.87 -1.11
C GLU A 99 0.65 1.20 0.28
N MET A 100 -0.48 0.57 0.60
CA MET A 100 -0.64 -0.20 1.84
C MET A 100 0.38 -1.34 1.91
N ALA A 101 0.48 -2.15 0.86
CA ALA A 101 1.40 -3.29 0.83
C ALA A 101 2.85 -2.86 1.01
N LEU A 102 3.29 -1.82 0.28
CA LEU A 102 4.63 -1.23 0.42
C LEU A 102 4.89 -0.73 1.84
N ASN A 103 3.92 0.00 2.42
CA ASN A 103 4.03 0.54 3.77
C ASN A 103 4.14 -0.56 4.83
N ARG A 104 3.32 -1.61 4.73
CA ARG A 104 3.34 -2.72 5.69
C ARG A 104 4.61 -3.55 5.57
N MET A 105 5.10 -3.79 4.36
CA MET A 105 6.34 -4.52 4.13
C MET A 105 7.59 -3.76 4.59
N ARG A 106 7.64 -2.43 4.40
CA ARG A 106 8.78 -1.60 4.87
C ARG A 106 8.77 -1.35 6.37
N TYR A 107 7.59 -1.32 7.00
CA TYR A 107 7.43 -1.04 8.42
C TYR A 107 6.57 -2.14 9.07
N PRO A 108 7.12 -3.36 9.26
CA PRO A 108 6.35 -4.58 9.52
C PRO A 108 6.03 -4.83 10.99
N TYR A 109 5.91 -3.79 11.83
CA TYR A 109 5.51 -4.00 13.21
C TYR A 109 4.14 -4.69 13.28
N GLY A 110 4.07 -5.76 14.09
CA GLY A 110 2.87 -6.58 14.23
C GLY A 110 2.46 -7.38 13.00
N LEU A 111 3.25 -7.37 11.91
CA LEU A 111 2.93 -8.08 10.68
C LEU A 111 3.21 -9.58 10.86
N SER A 112 2.19 -10.42 10.67
CA SER A 112 2.40 -11.87 10.67
C SER A 112 2.99 -12.35 9.35
N ARG A 113 3.66 -13.51 9.37
CA ARG A 113 4.20 -14.14 8.16
C ARG A 113 3.14 -14.39 7.09
N GLU A 114 1.96 -14.85 7.49
CA GLU A 114 0.82 -15.09 6.59
C GLU A 114 0.43 -13.82 5.80
N HIS A 115 0.25 -12.69 6.49
CA HIS A 115 -0.09 -11.43 5.82
C HIS A 115 1.09 -10.84 5.05
N GLN A 116 2.33 -11.07 5.52
CA GLN A 116 3.53 -10.69 4.77
C GLN A 116 3.56 -11.37 3.39
N GLU A 117 3.22 -12.66 3.31
CA GLU A 117 3.11 -13.40 2.06
C GLU A 117 2.03 -12.80 1.15
N GLN A 118 0.85 -12.44 1.70
CA GLN A 118 -0.22 -11.77 0.94
C GLN A 118 0.19 -10.40 0.39
N TYR A 119 0.86 -9.57 1.18
CA TYR A 119 1.36 -8.27 0.71
C TYR A 119 2.44 -8.42 -0.35
N GLN A 120 3.33 -9.41 -0.19
CA GLN A 120 4.38 -9.68 -1.15
C GLN A 120 3.83 -10.18 -2.49
N GLU A 121 2.84 -11.07 -2.46
CA GLU A 121 2.12 -11.55 -3.65
C GLU A 121 1.49 -10.36 -4.39
N TYR A 122 0.78 -9.49 -3.67
CA TYR A 122 0.18 -8.30 -4.25
C TYR A 122 1.22 -7.34 -4.88
N ILE A 123 2.37 -7.14 -4.23
CA ILE A 123 3.45 -6.31 -4.77
C ILE A 123 4.01 -6.92 -6.06
N ASN A 124 4.14 -8.25 -6.14
CA ASN A 124 4.60 -8.93 -7.35
C ASN A 124 3.59 -8.80 -8.50
N GLU A 125 2.30 -9.02 -8.22
CA GLU A 125 1.23 -8.89 -9.20
C GLU A 125 1.07 -7.45 -9.72
N HIS A 126 1.35 -6.46 -8.87
CA HIS A 126 1.18 -5.03 -9.17
C HIS A 126 2.51 -4.24 -9.15
N ASN A 127 3.59 -4.89 -9.57
CA ASN A 127 4.97 -4.38 -9.52
C ASN A 127 5.15 -3.00 -10.22
N VAL A 128 4.53 -2.80 -11.39
CA VAL A 128 4.58 -1.53 -12.14
C VAL A 128 3.88 -0.41 -11.37
N THR A 129 2.77 -0.71 -10.71
CA THR A 129 2.04 0.28 -9.90
C THR A 129 2.83 0.64 -8.65
N ALA A 130 3.47 -0.34 -7.99
CA ALA A 130 4.38 -0.10 -6.89
C ALA A 130 5.57 0.79 -7.28
N ALA A 131 6.23 0.51 -8.41
CA ALA A 131 7.28 1.37 -8.94
C ALA A 131 6.75 2.77 -9.32
N GLY A 132 5.55 2.83 -9.89
CA GLY A 132 4.86 4.07 -10.24
C GLY A 132 4.59 4.97 -9.03
N LEU A 133 4.29 4.41 -7.86
CA LEU A 133 4.17 5.18 -6.62
C LEU A 133 5.50 5.83 -6.22
N ALA A 134 6.60 5.07 -6.27
CA ALA A 134 7.94 5.59 -5.99
C ALA A 134 8.34 6.70 -6.97
N LEU A 135 8.10 6.48 -8.27
CA LEU A 135 8.41 7.43 -9.33
C LEU A 135 7.63 8.74 -9.18
N LYS A 136 6.33 8.68 -8.90
CA LYS A 136 5.49 9.86 -8.65
C LYS A 136 5.92 10.64 -7.41
N ALA A 137 6.40 9.94 -6.38
CA ALA A 137 6.92 10.54 -5.15
C ALA A 137 8.35 11.08 -5.30
N HIS A 138 9.02 10.85 -6.42
CA HIS A 138 10.48 11.04 -6.58
C HIS A 138 11.30 10.36 -5.47
N ASP A 139 10.81 9.23 -4.97
CA ASP A 139 11.45 8.46 -3.90
C ASP A 139 12.32 7.35 -4.51
N MET A 140 13.59 7.66 -4.74
CA MET A 140 14.55 6.72 -5.32
C MET A 140 14.91 5.57 -4.37
N GLU A 141 14.80 5.77 -3.05
CA GLU A 141 15.02 4.68 -2.09
C GLU A 141 13.89 3.65 -2.18
N LEU A 142 12.64 4.11 -2.24
CA LEU A 142 11.49 3.24 -2.45
C LEU A 142 11.56 2.54 -3.80
N LEU A 143 11.94 3.25 -4.88
CA LEU A 143 12.05 2.64 -6.21
C LEU A 143 13.06 1.48 -6.22
N LYS A 144 14.25 1.71 -5.66
CA LYS A 144 15.29 0.67 -5.53
C LYS A 144 14.82 -0.49 -4.66
N TRP A 145 14.12 -0.20 -3.58
CA TRP A 145 13.56 -1.23 -2.71
C TRP A 145 12.52 -2.08 -3.44
N VAL A 146 11.58 -1.47 -4.16
CA VAL A 146 10.57 -2.18 -4.98
C VAL A 146 11.22 -3.11 -6.00
N LEU A 147 12.22 -2.63 -6.74
CA LEU A 147 12.95 -3.45 -7.72
C LEU A 147 13.73 -4.60 -7.08
N SER A 148 14.13 -4.45 -5.81
CA SER A 148 14.85 -5.49 -5.08
C SER A 148 13.95 -6.57 -4.48
N CYS A 149 12.67 -6.25 -4.22
CA CYS A 149 11.75 -7.16 -3.53
C CYS A 149 10.63 -7.71 -4.42
N ALA A 150 10.43 -7.16 -5.61
CA ALA A 150 9.39 -7.59 -6.54
C ALA A 150 9.99 -8.21 -7.80
N ASP A 151 9.28 -9.19 -8.36
CA ASP A 151 9.68 -9.83 -9.61
C ASP A 151 9.25 -8.97 -10.80
N PHE A 152 10.20 -8.36 -11.51
CA PHE A 152 9.94 -7.59 -12.71
C PHE A 152 10.26 -8.38 -13.97
N SER A 153 9.31 -8.46 -14.91
CA SER A 153 9.61 -8.85 -16.28
C SER A 153 10.24 -7.68 -17.05
N ARG A 154 10.77 -7.98 -18.24
CA ARG A 154 11.27 -6.94 -19.16
C ARG A 154 10.16 -5.97 -19.58
N GLU A 155 8.94 -6.46 -19.76
CA GLU A 155 7.76 -5.66 -20.12
C GLU A 155 7.35 -4.74 -18.96
N ASP A 156 7.39 -5.24 -17.71
CA ASP A 156 7.08 -4.43 -16.52
C ASP A 156 8.07 -3.26 -16.36
N LEU A 157 9.35 -3.50 -16.63
CA LEU A 157 10.37 -2.45 -16.64
C LEU A 157 10.14 -1.44 -17.77
N GLU A 158 9.76 -1.89 -18.97
CA GLU A 158 9.38 -1.00 -20.08
C GLU A 158 8.19 -0.10 -19.68
N ARG A 159 7.15 -0.67 -19.06
CA ARG A 159 6.01 0.11 -18.54
C ARG A 159 6.40 1.08 -17.42
N SER A 160 7.34 0.70 -16.57
CA SER A 160 7.86 1.55 -15.49
C SER A 160 8.70 2.71 -16.03
N VAL A 161 9.48 2.49 -17.09
CA VAL A 161 10.21 3.53 -17.83
C VAL A 161 9.24 4.55 -18.41
N GLU A 162 8.18 4.10 -19.09
CA GLU A 162 7.15 5.01 -19.61
C GLU A 162 6.44 5.78 -18.48
N ALA A 163 6.21 5.14 -17.32
CA ALA A 163 5.63 5.81 -16.16
C ALA A 163 6.54 6.93 -15.63
N ALA A 164 7.86 6.69 -15.58
CA ALA A 164 8.86 7.67 -15.16
C ALA A 164 8.89 8.89 -16.10
N ASP A 165 8.83 8.66 -17.41
CA ASP A 165 8.75 9.72 -18.42
C ASP A 165 7.47 10.57 -18.25
N ARG A 166 6.31 9.91 -18.13
CA ARG A 166 5.01 10.58 -17.94
C ARG A 166 4.94 11.45 -16.68
N CYS A 167 5.60 11.06 -15.59
CA CYS A 167 5.64 11.86 -14.36
C CYS A 167 6.82 12.83 -14.29
N GLY A 168 7.65 12.92 -15.34
CA GLY A 168 8.78 13.84 -15.38
C GLY A 168 9.93 13.46 -14.44
N ASN A 169 10.01 12.19 -14.01
CA ASN A 169 11.06 11.71 -13.13
C ASN A 169 12.29 11.25 -13.95
N THR A 170 13.12 12.22 -14.38
CA THR A 170 14.32 11.96 -15.20
C THR A 170 15.35 11.06 -14.51
N GLU A 171 15.51 11.19 -13.19
CA GLU A 171 16.42 10.34 -12.41
C GLU A 171 15.95 8.89 -12.41
N GLY A 172 14.68 8.64 -12.09
CA GLY A 172 14.06 7.33 -12.13
C GLY A 172 14.07 6.72 -13.54
N LEU A 173 13.85 7.53 -14.57
CA LEU A 173 13.92 7.12 -15.97
C LEU A 173 15.32 6.59 -16.32
N SER A 174 16.37 7.38 -16.06
CA SER A 174 17.75 6.98 -16.34
C SER A 174 18.11 5.70 -15.58
N PHE A 175 17.77 5.67 -14.29
CA PHE A 175 18.03 4.51 -13.44
C PHE A 175 17.36 3.23 -13.94
N LEU A 176 16.08 3.29 -14.34
CA LEU A 176 15.34 2.13 -14.86
C LEU A 176 15.88 1.64 -16.21
N MET A 177 16.35 2.56 -17.06
CA MET A 177 17.00 2.19 -18.33
C MET A 177 18.28 1.39 -18.10
N ASP A 178 19.12 1.85 -17.17
CA ASP A 178 20.37 1.19 -16.79
C ASP A 178 20.07 -0.18 -16.13
N TYR A 179 19.16 -0.22 -15.17
CA TYR A 179 18.72 -1.45 -14.50
C TYR A 179 18.21 -2.49 -15.51
N ARG A 180 17.38 -2.08 -16.46
CA ARG A 180 16.88 -2.98 -17.51
C ARG A 180 18.00 -3.50 -18.40
N HIS A 181 19.00 -2.68 -18.72
CA HIS A 181 20.14 -3.11 -19.55
C HIS A 181 21.00 -4.16 -18.85
N GLU A 182 21.26 -3.97 -17.56
CA GLU A 182 22.04 -4.88 -16.72
C GLU A 182 21.34 -6.23 -16.53
N HIS A 183 20.03 -6.21 -16.24
CA HIS A 183 19.26 -7.40 -15.90
C HIS A 183 18.66 -8.12 -17.11
N PHE A 184 18.44 -7.43 -18.23
CA PHE A 184 17.83 -8.00 -19.44
C PHE A 184 18.65 -7.64 -20.68
N LYS A 185 19.82 -8.29 -20.82
CA LYS A 185 20.66 -8.12 -22.01
C LYS A 185 19.86 -8.41 -23.30
N PRO A 186 19.89 -7.52 -24.31
CA PRO A 186 19.26 -7.80 -25.58
C PRO A 186 19.92 -9.03 -26.23
N ARG A 187 19.11 -9.96 -26.76
CA ARG A 187 19.62 -11.05 -27.62
C ARG A 187 20.41 -10.42 -28.77
N ARG A 188 21.71 -10.74 -28.89
CA ARG A 188 22.51 -10.37 -30.07
C ARG A 188 21.82 -10.92 -31.31
N LYS A 189 21.47 -10.06 -32.26
CA LYS A 189 21.11 -10.49 -33.61
C LYS A 189 22.38 -11.02 -34.27
N THR A 190 22.50 -12.34 -34.38
CA THR A 190 23.48 -12.97 -35.27
C THR A 190 23.02 -12.64 -36.69
N PHE A 191 23.72 -11.73 -37.37
CA PHE A 191 23.60 -11.61 -38.81
C PHE A 191 24.44 -12.75 -39.40
N GLU A 192 23.78 -13.75 -39.97
CA GLU A 192 24.45 -14.68 -40.89
C GLU A 192 24.71 -13.91 -42.19
N LEU A 193 25.97 -13.91 -42.62
CA LEU A 193 26.47 -13.25 -43.84
C LEU A 193 26.51 -14.24 -45.00
#